data_AF-G8B5C4-F1
#
_entry.id   AF-G8B5C4-F1
#
_cell.length_a   1.000
_cell.length_b   1.000
_cell.length_c   1.000
_cell.angle_alpha   90.00
_cell.angle_beta   90.00
_cell.angle_gamma   90.00
#
_symmetry.space_group_name_H-M   'P 1'
#
loop_
_entity.id
_entity.type
_entity.pdbx_description
1 polymer ?
#
loop_
_entity_poly.entity_id
_entity_poly.type
_entity_poly.pdbx_seq_one_letter_code
_entity_poly.pdbx_strand_id
1 'polypeptide(L)'
;MSLPLTRESIELNDLEKSSASTAYKVNDNYHLHPSSKHILKRLYFALIIEATISLSIYYQYQKIAEINPMLAPTLLGCFSGALAQSINQFSRKKFKFSKIIEFMIWGSINGYFTVSWINLLMQRFENIVYRILVDQAVGAPTFQLIFNILNALWDHGEVFTKTTRNAYFKSLKYSYCYWPFFSIFSFMFIPQGMMFPCNCLANLIWNLILSRLT
;
A
#
# COMPACT_ATOMS: atom_id res chain seq x y z
N MET A 1 -56.15 -10.13 -0.87
CA MET A 1 -55.60 -11.27 -0.12
C MET A 1 -54.08 -11.26 -0.35
N SER A 2 -53.38 -10.41 0.39
CA SER A 2 -51.98 -10.05 0.21
C SER A 2 -51.11 -10.91 1.12
N LEU A 3 -50.45 -11.90 0.52
CA LEU A 3 -49.41 -12.71 1.17
C LEU A 3 -48.14 -11.86 1.42
N PRO A 4 -47.34 -12.19 2.45
CA PRO A 4 -46.52 -11.20 3.14
C PRO A 4 -45.16 -11.01 2.48
N LEU A 5 -44.96 -9.84 1.87
CA LEU A 5 -43.64 -9.30 1.46
C LEU A 5 -42.64 -9.16 2.62
N THR A 6 -43.08 -9.37 3.86
CA THR A 6 -42.26 -9.26 5.06
C THR A 6 -41.27 -10.41 5.21
N ARG A 7 -41.56 -11.63 4.71
CA ARG A 7 -40.72 -12.80 4.97
C ARG A 7 -39.43 -12.83 4.13
N GLU A 8 -39.50 -12.41 2.86
CA GLU A 8 -38.31 -12.25 1.99
C GLU A 8 -37.39 -11.14 2.49
N SER A 9 -37.93 -10.03 3.01
CA SER A 9 -37.13 -8.93 3.54
C SER A 9 -36.38 -9.27 4.84
N ILE A 10 -36.87 -10.27 5.58
CA ILE A 10 -36.22 -10.78 6.80
C ILE A 10 -35.08 -11.73 6.42
N GLU A 11 -35.28 -12.64 5.45
CA GLU A 11 -34.21 -13.56 4.99
C GLU A 11 -33.06 -12.84 4.27
N LEU A 12 -33.35 -11.79 3.49
CA LEU A 12 -32.31 -10.95 2.87
C LEU A 12 -31.51 -10.16 3.92
N ASN A 13 -32.18 -9.65 4.97
CA ASN A 13 -31.49 -8.98 6.09
C ASN A 13 -30.67 -9.94 6.94
N ASP A 14 -31.10 -11.20 7.10
CA ASP A 14 -30.35 -12.20 7.86
C ASP A 14 -29.15 -12.76 7.06
N LEU A 15 -29.22 -12.78 5.72
CA LEU A 15 -28.07 -13.06 4.85
C LEU A 15 -27.10 -11.87 4.78
N GLU A 16 -27.58 -10.62 4.80
CA GLU A 16 -26.73 -9.43 4.97
C GLU A 16 -26.10 -9.39 6.36
N LYS A 17 -26.81 -9.78 7.42
CA LYS A 17 -26.22 -9.92 8.76
C LYS A 17 -25.23 -11.07 8.85
N SER A 18 -25.48 -12.19 8.18
CA SER A 18 -24.55 -13.34 8.16
C SER A 18 -23.27 -13.00 7.39
N SER A 19 -23.38 -12.32 6.25
CA SER A 19 -22.23 -11.85 5.46
C SER A 19 -21.53 -10.61 6.05
N ALA A 20 -22.25 -9.78 6.83
CA ALA A 20 -21.66 -8.74 7.67
C ALA A 20 -21.04 -9.29 8.96
N SER A 21 -21.38 -10.52 9.39
CA SER A 21 -20.90 -11.12 10.64
C SER A 21 -19.61 -11.94 10.51
N THR A 22 -18.96 -11.91 9.35
CA THR A 22 -17.53 -12.30 9.21
C THR A 22 -16.61 -11.07 9.12
N ALA A 23 -17.16 -9.86 9.25
CA ALA A 23 -16.39 -8.75 9.78
C ALA A 23 -16.12 -9.07 11.25
N TYR A 24 -14.87 -9.45 11.54
CA TYR A 24 -14.26 -9.51 12.88
C TYR A 24 -15.28 -9.41 14.03
N LYS A 25 -15.83 -10.55 14.48
CA LYS A 25 -16.28 -10.63 15.87
C LYS A 25 -15.04 -10.39 16.72
N VAL A 26 -14.88 -9.13 17.15
CA VAL A 26 -14.04 -8.78 18.28
C VAL A 26 -14.66 -9.51 19.46
N ASN A 27 -14.08 -10.66 19.79
CA ASN A 27 -14.37 -11.32 21.04
C ASN A 27 -13.78 -10.40 22.12
N ASP A 28 -14.60 -9.54 22.70
CA ASP A 28 -14.27 -8.58 23.77
C ASP A 28 -13.95 -9.27 25.12
N ASN A 29 -13.34 -10.46 25.07
CA ASN A 29 -12.90 -11.23 26.22
C ASN A 29 -11.50 -11.81 26.01
N TYR A 30 -10.59 -11.03 25.43
CA TYR A 30 -9.16 -11.30 25.58
C TYR A 30 -8.60 -10.37 26.65
N HIS A 31 -8.37 -10.95 27.83
CA HIS A 31 -7.48 -10.42 28.83
C HIS A 31 -6.28 -9.74 28.16
N LEU A 32 -6.04 -8.47 28.54
CA LEU A 32 -4.85 -7.70 28.21
C LEU A 32 -3.60 -8.48 28.63
N HIS A 33 -3.15 -9.41 27.80
CA HIS A 33 -1.78 -9.89 27.90
C HIS A 33 -0.93 -8.73 27.37
N PRO A 34 -0.07 -8.10 28.19
CA PRO A 34 0.80 -7.06 27.70
C PRO A 34 1.56 -7.64 26.51
N SER A 35 1.49 -6.98 25.35
CA SER A 35 2.32 -7.31 24.19
C SER A 35 3.70 -7.64 24.71
N SER A 36 4.10 -8.90 24.60
CA SER A 36 5.34 -9.41 25.18
C SER A 36 6.45 -8.41 24.82
N LYS A 37 7.15 -7.87 25.82
CA LYS A 37 8.20 -6.85 25.64
C LYS A 37 9.19 -7.26 24.53
N HIS A 38 9.34 -8.56 24.29
CA HIS A 38 10.11 -9.16 23.20
C HIS A 38 9.59 -8.81 21.78
N ILE A 39 8.28 -8.79 21.55
CA ILE A 39 7.68 -8.43 20.25
C ILE A 39 7.99 -6.98 19.92
N LEU A 40 7.82 -6.09 20.91
CA LEU A 40 8.12 -4.66 20.75
C LEU A 40 9.60 -4.43 20.48
N LYS A 41 10.50 -5.13 21.21
CA LYS A 41 11.95 -5.08 20.98
C LYS A 41 12.33 -5.52 19.56
N ARG A 42 11.73 -6.60 19.04
CA ARG A 42 11.97 -7.07 17.66
C ARG A 42 11.52 -6.06 16.62
N LEU A 43 10.37 -5.42 16.83
CA LEU A 43 9.87 -4.34 15.96
C LEU A 43 10.78 -3.13 15.96
N TYR A 44 11.24 -2.66 17.13
CA TYR A 44 12.20 -1.56 17.22
C TYR A 44 13.50 -1.88 16.48
N PHE A 45 14.02 -3.10 16.64
CA PHE A 45 15.24 -3.52 15.95
C PHE A 45 15.05 -3.56 14.43
N ALA A 46 13.94 -4.12 13.94
CA ALA A 46 13.60 -4.13 12.51
C ALA A 46 13.48 -2.71 11.95
N LEU A 47 12.76 -1.82 12.64
CA LEU A 47 12.59 -0.41 12.23
C LEU A 47 13.92 0.33 12.12
N ILE A 48 14.80 0.18 13.10
CA ILE A 48 16.12 0.85 13.09
C ILE A 48 16.95 0.36 11.91
N ILE A 49 16.98 -0.95 11.67
CA ILE A 49 17.72 -1.54 10.55
C ILE A 49 17.15 -1.07 9.21
N GLU A 50 15.84 -1.22 9.01
CA GLU A 50 15.17 -0.87 7.76
C GLU A 50 15.28 0.63 7.45
N ALA A 51 15.17 1.50 8.46
CA ALA A 51 15.38 2.93 8.32
C ALA A 51 16.83 3.27 7.96
N THR A 52 17.81 2.64 8.64
CA THR A 52 19.23 2.87 8.37
C THR A 52 19.61 2.44 6.96
N ILE A 53 19.12 1.27 6.50
CA ILE A 53 19.38 0.78 5.15
C ILE A 53 18.70 1.69 4.12
N SER A 54 17.43 2.06 4.33
CA SER A 54 16.70 2.95 3.41
C SER A 54 17.38 4.31 3.27
N LEU A 55 17.85 4.90 4.38
CA LEU A 55 18.61 6.15 4.37
C LEU A 55 19.95 5.99 3.66
N SER A 56 20.67 4.89 3.91
CA SER A 56 21.96 4.62 3.25
C SER A 56 21.80 4.50 1.73
N ILE A 57 20.76 3.80 1.26
CA ILE A 57 20.43 3.71 -0.17
C ILE A 57 20.04 5.08 -0.72
N TYR A 58 19.27 5.88 0.02
CA TYR A 58 18.90 7.23 -0.39
C TYR A 58 20.12 8.14 -0.59
N TYR A 59 21.07 8.15 0.35
CA TYR A 59 22.30 8.94 0.24
C TYR A 59 23.18 8.52 -0.95
N GLN A 60 23.14 7.24 -1.32
CA GLN A 60 23.91 6.69 -2.44
C GLN A 60 23.06 6.54 -3.71
N TYR A 61 21.84 7.06 -3.71
CA TYR A 61 20.83 6.76 -4.74
C TYR A 61 21.32 7.14 -6.15
N GLN A 62 21.89 8.33 -6.29
CA GLN A 62 22.45 8.79 -7.57
C GLN A 62 23.59 7.91 -8.05
N LYS A 63 24.54 7.55 -7.17
CA LYS A 63 25.66 6.67 -7.51
C LYS A 63 25.21 5.26 -7.94
N ILE A 64 24.19 4.72 -7.28
CA ILE A 64 23.62 3.41 -7.65
C ILE A 64 22.88 3.52 -8.99
N ALA A 65 22.15 4.62 -9.20
CA ALA A 65 21.42 4.88 -10.43
C ALA A 65 22.33 5.09 -11.65
N GLU A 66 23.55 5.61 -11.45
CA GLU A 66 24.58 5.73 -12.50
C GLU A 66 25.07 4.36 -12.99
N ILE A 67 25.16 3.36 -12.10
CA ILE A 67 25.55 2.00 -12.47
C ILE A 67 24.38 1.28 -13.15
N ASN A 68 23.21 1.29 -12.52
CA ASN A 68 22.00 0.74 -13.09
C ASN A 68 20.77 1.56 -12.67
N PRO A 69 20.10 2.23 -13.63
CA PRO A 69 19.01 3.17 -13.33
C PRO A 69 17.78 2.50 -12.71
N MET A 70 17.63 1.18 -12.86
CA MET A 70 16.50 0.42 -12.30
C MET A 70 16.85 -0.26 -10.97
N LEU A 71 18.14 -0.41 -10.64
CA LEU A 71 18.56 -1.07 -9.41
C LEU A 71 18.30 -0.19 -8.19
N ALA A 72 18.67 1.10 -8.27
CA ALA A 72 18.45 2.08 -7.22
C ALA A 72 16.98 2.14 -6.75
N PRO A 73 15.98 2.28 -7.64
CA PRO A 73 14.58 2.29 -7.23
C PRO A 73 14.08 0.94 -6.72
N THR A 74 14.57 -0.17 -7.26
CA THR A 74 14.20 -1.52 -6.79
C THR A 74 14.66 -1.77 -5.36
N LEU A 75 15.90 -1.38 -5.04
CA LEU A 75 16.46 -1.50 -3.69
C LEU A 75 15.78 -0.55 -2.71
N LEU A 76 15.62 0.72 -3.09
CA LEU A 76 14.95 1.70 -2.22
C LEU A 76 13.49 1.32 -2.00
N GLY A 77 12.79 0.86 -3.04
CA GLY A 77 11.42 0.34 -2.94
C GLY A 77 11.31 -0.86 -1.99
N CYS A 78 12.24 -1.81 -2.08
CA CYS A 78 12.31 -2.99 -1.20
C CYS A 78 12.35 -2.61 0.29
N PHE A 79 13.34 -1.80 0.68
CA PHE A 79 13.56 -1.47 2.09
C PHE A 79 12.58 -0.42 2.62
N SER A 80 12.11 0.51 1.77
CA SER A 80 11.03 1.43 2.15
C SER A 80 9.68 0.73 2.30
N GLY A 81 9.41 -0.32 1.50
CA GLY A 81 8.26 -1.19 1.65
C GLY A 81 8.28 -1.96 2.97
N ALA A 82 9.42 -2.59 3.30
CA ALA A 82 9.64 -3.21 4.60
C ALA A 82 9.39 -2.22 5.76
N LEU A 83 10.01 -1.04 5.67
CA LEU A 83 9.88 0.02 6.68
C LEU A 83 8.42 0.44 6.88
N ALA A 84 7.69 0.69 5.80
CA ALA A 84 6.26 1.05 5.86
C ALA A 84 5.46 -0.04 6.59
N GLN A 85 5.74 -1.31 6.30
CA GLN A 85 5.04 -2.41 6.94
C GLN A 85 5.42 -2.62 8.41
N SER A 86 6.69 -2.46 8.77
CA SER A 86 7.15 -2.49 10.16
C SER A 86 6.53 -1.36 10.98
N ILE A 87 6.35 -0.17 10.40
CA ILE A 87 5.66 0.95 11.04
C ILE A 87 4.18 0.63 11.26
N ASN A 88 3.49 0.08 10.24
CA ASN A 88 2.10 -0.35 10.37
C ASN A 88 1.93 -1.42 11.46
N GLN A 89 2.85 -2.39 11.50
CA GLN A 89 2.89 -3.46 12.51
C GLN A 89 3.16 -2.93 13.92
N PHE A 90 4.02 -1.91 14.04
CA PHE A 90 4.28 -1.20 15.28
C PHE A 90 3.03 -0.49 15.81
N SER A 91 2.31 0.24 14.95
CA SER A 91 1.04 0.90 15.31
C SER A 91 0.01 -0.10 15.85
N ARG A 92 -0.05 -1.29 15.25
CA ARG A 92 -1.00 -2.36 15.63
C ARG A 92 -0.50 -3.30 16.71
N LYS A 93 0.73 -3.12 17.21
CA LYS A 93 1.41 -4.00 18.20
C LYS A 93 1.41 -5.49 17.79
N LYS A 94 1.54 -5.79 16.49
CA LYS A 94 1.56 -7.17 15.95
C LYS A 94 2.77 -7.34 15.04
N PHE A 95 3.60 -8.34 15.29
CA PHE A 95 4.76 -8.67 14.44
C PHE A 95 4.47 -9.90 13.59
N LYS A 96 4.55 -9.76 12.26
CA LYS A 96 4.48 -10.89 11.31
C LYS A 96 5.57 -10.71 10.25
N PHE A 97 6.59 -11.55 10.31
CA PHE A 97 7.73 -11.48 9.40
C PHE A 97 7.36 -11.75 7.93
N SER A 98 6.44 -12.69 7.67
CA SER A 98 5.92 -12.96 6.30
C SER A 98 5.45 -11.68 5.62
N LYS A 99 4.71 -10.84 6.36
CA LYS A 99 4.19 -9.58 5.83
C LYS A 99 5.29 -8.57 5.49
N ILE A 100 6.42 -8.59 6.20
CA ILE A 100 7.56 -7.73 5.87
C ILE A 100 8.16 -8.17 4.54
N ILE A 101 8.36 -9.48 4.34
CA ILE A 101 8.85 -10.03 3.07
C ILE A 101 7.90 -9.73 1.91
N GLU A 102 6.59 -9.90 2.11
CA GLU A 102 5.57 -9.56 1.11
C GLU A 102 5.69 -8.08 0.68
N PHE A 103 5.86 -7.17 1.63
CA PHE A 103 6.06 -5.75 1.35
C PHE A 103 7.43 -5.42 0.74
N MET A 104 8.47 -6.21 1.03
CA MET A 104 9.76 -6.11 0.32
C MET A 104 9.60 -6.46 -1.16
N ILE A 105 8.91 -7.58 -1.46
CA ILE A 105 8.64 -8.01 -2.83
C ILE A 105 7.81 -6.97 -3.57
N TRP A 106 6.72 -6.51 -2.96
CA TRP A 106 5.91 -5.43 -3.52
C TRP A 106 6.75 -4.16 -3.74
N GLY A 107 7.54 -3.77 -2.75
CA GLY A 107 8.42 -2.61 -2.81
C GLY A 107 9.38 -2.66 -4.00
N SER A 108 10.00 -3.81 -4.25
CA SER A 108 10.87 -4.03 -5.41
C SER A 108 10.13 -3.92 -6.74
N ILE A 109 8.99 -4.60 -6.87
CA ILE A 109 8.15 -4.56 -8.07
C ILE A 109 7.70 -3.12 -8.34
N ASN A 110 7.13 -2.47 -7.32
CA ASN A 110 6.66 -1.10 -7.41
C ASN A 110 7.79 -0.13 -7.75
N GLY A 111 8.99 -0.37 -7.21
CA GLY A 111 10.18 0.43 -7.50
C GLY A 111 10.53 0.46 -8.98
N TYR A 112 10.64 -0.72 -9.57
CA TYR A 112 10.90 -0.87 -10.99
C TYR A 112 9.80 -0.23 -11.84
N PHE A 113 8.54 -0.63 -11.63
CA PHE A 113 7.42 -0.16 -12.44
C PHE A 113 7.18 1.35 -12.31
N THR A 114 7.33 1.93 -11.11
CA THR A 114 7.13 3.37 -10.91
C THR A 114 8.14 4.18 -11.70
N VAL A 115 9.43 3.84 -11.66
CA VAL A 115 10.44 4.58 -12.43
C VAL A 115 10.23 4.41 -13.94
N SER A 116 9.90 3.20 -14.41
CA SER A 116 9.56 2.99 -15.82
C SER A 116 8.34 3.81 -16.24
N TRP A 117 7.31 3.89 -15.39
CA TRP A 117 6.09 4.66 -15.64
C TRP A 117 6.37 6.17 -15.69
N ILE A 118 7.13 6.70 -14.73
CA ILE A 118 7.56 8.11 -14.72
C ILE A 118 8.33 8.44 -16.00
N ASN A 119 9.29 7.60 -16.39
CA ASN A 119 10.07 7.82 -17.60
C ASN A 119 9.18 7.82 -18.86
N LEU A 120 8.22 6.90 -18.94
CA LEU A 120 7.27 6.85 -20.05
C LEU A 120 6.41 8.12 -20.12
N LEU A 121 5.88 8.59 -18.99
CA LEU A 121 5.07 9.81 -18.93
C LEU A 121 5.87 11.05 -19.33
N MET A 122 7.11 11.15 -18.85
CA MET A 122 8.01 12.26 -19.17
C MET A 122 8.39 12.30 -20.65
N GLN A 123 8.57 11.13 -21.29
CA GLN A 123 8.91 11.03 -22.71
C GLN A 123 7.71 11.22 -23.66
N ARG A 124 6.51 10.75 -23.26
CA ARG A 124 5.33 10.75 -24.16
C ARG A 124 4.51 12.03 -24.12
N PHE A 125 4.48 12.72 -22.98
CA PHE A 125 3.64 13.89 -22.80
C PHE A 125 4.51 15.07 -22.41
N GLU A 126 4.46 16.17 -23.14
CA GLU A 126 5.17 17.40 -22.77
C GLU A 126 4.39 18.23 -21.75
N ASN A 127 3.05 18.19 -21.85
CA ASN A 127 2.16 18.94 -20.98
C ASN A 127 1.97 18.24 -19.63
N ILE A 128 2.27 18.98 -18.55
CA ILE A 128 2.17 18.52 -17.16
C ILE A 128 0.75 18.07 -16.80
N VAL A 129 -0.28 18.76 -17.28
CA VAL A 129 -1.69 18.41 -17.01
C VAL A 129 -2.02 17.04 -17.60
N TYR A 130 -1.58 16.76 -18.83
CA TYR A 130 -1.78 15.45 -19.45
C TYR A 130 -1.03 14.34 -18.70
N ARG A 131 0.20 14.61 -18.22
CA ARG A 131 0.94 13.64 -17.39
C ARG A 131 0.15 13.28 -16.13
N ILE A 132 -0.38 14.27 -15.43
CA ILE A 132 -1.16 14.07 -14.21
C ILE A 132 -2.46 13.31 -14.53
N LEU A 133 -3.18 13.69 -15.58
CA LEU A 133 -4.42 13.01 -15.96
C LEU A 133 -4.18 11.53 -16.30
N VAL A 134 -3.14 11.22 -17.07
CA VAL A 134 -2.79 9.83 -17.42
C VAL A 134 -2.29 9.07 -16.20
N ASP A 135 -1.50 9.70 -15.34
CA ASP A 135 -1.04 9.09 -14.09
C ASP A 135 -2.22 8.72 -13.17
N GLN A 136 -3.21 9.59 -13.04
CA GLN A 136 -4.39 9.33 -12.20
C GLN A 136 -5.40 8.38 -12.87
N ALA A 137 -5.54 8.40 -14.20
CA ALA A 137 -6.49 7.56 -14.91
C ALA A 137 -5.96 6.14 -15.17
N VAL A 138 -4.65 5.97 -15.33
CA VAL A 138 -4.03 4.69 -15.70
C VAL A 138 -3.06 4.23 -14.62
N GLY A 139 -2.13 5.09 -14.20
CA GLY A 139 -1.10 4.75 -13.22
C GLY A 139 -1.70 4.31 -11.89
N ALA A 140 -2.41 5.20 -11.21
CA ALA A 140 -2.98 4.94 -9.88
C ALA A 140 -3.89 3.70 -9.84
N PRO A 141 -4.85 3.50 -10.76
CA PRO A 141 -5.64 2.26 -10.83
C PRO A 141 -4.80 1.00 -11.04
N THR A 142 -3.76 1.07 -11.88
CA THR A 142 -2.91 -0.08 -12.21
C THR A 142 -2.05 -0.47 -11.02
N PHE A 143 -1.35 0.47 -10.39
CA PHE A 143 -0.54 0.20 -9.20
C PHE A 143 -1.39 -0.33 -8.04
N GLN A 144 -2.57 0.28 -7.83
CA GLN A 144 -3.52 -0.18 -6.82
C GLN A 144 -4.05 -1.59 -7.11
N LEU A 145 -4.26 -1.91 -8.38
CA LEU A 145 -4.76 -3.22 -8.80
C LEU A 145 -3.68 -4.29 -8.57
N ILE A 146 -2.44 -4.05 -9.00
CA ILE A 146 -1.31 -4.97 -8.77
C ILE A 146 -1.11 -5.22 -7.28
N PHE A 147 -1.09 -4.17 -6.47
CA PHE A 147 -0.99 -4.29 -5.01
C PHE A 147 -2.13 -5.13 -4.43
N ASN A 148 -3.37 -4.90 -4.86
CA ASN A 148 -4.52 -5.64 -4.36
C ASN A 148 -4.51 -7.11 -4.79
N ILE A 149 -4.07 -7.42 -6.02
CA ILE A 149 -3.89 -8.78 -6.52
C ILE A 149 -2.84 -9.52 -5.69
N LEU A 150 -1.68 -8.90 -5.45
CA LEU A 150 -0.61 -9.49 -4.66
C LEU A 150 -1.05 -9.76 -3.22
N ASN A 151 -1.72 -8.78 -2.58
CA ASN A 151 -2.27 -8.98 -1.24
C ASN A 151 -3.31 -10.10 -1.19
N ALA A 152 -4.23 -10.16 -2.16
CA ALA A 152 -5.22 -11.22 -2.22
C ALA A 152 -4.58 -12.60 -2.40
N LEU A 153 -3.54 -12.70 -3.22
CA LEU A 153 -2.77 -13.93 -3.42
C LEU A 153 -2.03 -14.35 -2.14
N TRP A 154 -1.45 -13.41 -1.39
CA TRP A 154 -0.76 -13.70 -0.13
C TRP A 154 -1.69 -14.03 1.03
N ASP A 155 -2.86 -13.39 1.12
CA ASP A 155 -3.79 -13.58 2.24
C ASP A 155 -4.73 -14.78 2.05
N HIS A 156 -5.24 -14.98 0.83
CA HIS A 156 -6.32 -15.93 0.57
C HIS A 156 -6.06 -16.85 -0.63
N GLY A 157 -5.07 -16.56 -1.46
CA GLY A 157 -4.80 -17.30 -2.70
C GLY A 157 -5.80 -17.04 -3.84
N GLU A 158 -6.88 -16.28 -3.57
CA GLU A 158 -7.97 -16.02 -4.51
C GLU A 158 -8.07 -14.54 -4.89
N VAL A 159 -7.93 -14.25 -6.19
CA VAL A 159 -7.81 -12.88 -6.69
C VAL A 159 -9.16 -12.25 -7.05
N PHE A 160 -10.17 -13.05 -7.42
CA PHE A 160 -11.44 -12.56 -8.01
C PHE A 160 -12.65 -12.69 -7.09
N THR A 161 -12.45 -12.57 -5.78
CA THR A 161 -13.57 -12.60 -4.81
C THR A 161 -14.27 -11.24 -4.73
N LYS A 162 -15.56 -11.23 -4.32
CA LYS A 162 -16.30 -9.99 -4.05
C LYS A 162 -15.58 -9.13 -2.99
N THR A 163 -14.94 -9.76 -2.02
CA THR A 163 -14.15 -9.11 -0.97
C THR A 163 -12.95 -8.37 -1.54
N THR A 164 -12.16 -9.03 -2.40
CA THR A 164 -11.00 -8.44 -3.06
C THR A 164 -11.39 -7.26 -3.94
N ARG A 165 -12.53 -7.35 -4.65
CA ARG A 165 -13.07 -6.25 -5.45
C ARG A 165 -13.50 -5.06 -4.59
N ASN A 166 -14.20 -5.30 -3.48
CA ASN A 166 -14.61 -4.23 -2.58
C ASN A 166 -13.40 -3.55 -1.92
N ALA A 167 -12.38 -4.33 -1.53
CA ALA A 167 -11.12 -3.80 -1.01
C ALA A 167 -10.42 -2.90 -2.03
N TYR A 168 -10.37 -3.31 -3.30
CA TYR A 168 -9.82 -2.51 -4.40
C TYR A 168 -10.52 -1.15 -4.52
N PHE A 169 -11.85 -1.14 -4.68
CA PHE A 169 -12.60 0.12 -4.85
C PHE A 169 -12.52 1.02 -3.62
N LYS A 170 -12.55 0.43 -2.41
CA LYS A 170 -12.36 1.18 -1.17
C LYS A 170 -10.98 1.83 -1.15
N SER A 171 -9.92 1.07 -1.41
CA SER A 171 -8.55 1.60 -1.43
C SER A 171 -8.37 2.65 -2.52
N LEU A 172 -8.92 2.42 -3.72
CA LEU A 172 -8.84 3.36 -4.84
C LEU A 172 -9.53 4.70 -4.51
N LYS A 173 -10.70 4.67 -3.87
CA LYS A 173 -11.41 5.88 -3.43
C LYS A 173 -10.55 6.72 -2.49
N TYR A 174 -9.91 6.08 -1.52
CA TYR A 174 -9.01 6.77 -0.59
C TYR A 174 -7.76 7.27 -1.32
N SER A 175 -7.19 6.46 -2.20
CA SER A 175 -6.02 6.82 -3.01
C SER A 175 -6.26 8.09 -3.83
N TYR A 176 -7.44 8.27 -4.43
CA TYR A 176 -7.79 9.50 -5.15
C TYR A 176 -7.93 10.76 -4.27
N CYS A 177 -8.00 10.63 -2.94
CA CYS A 177 -7.96 11.79 -2.06
C CYS A 177 -6.53 12.28 -1.78
N TYR A 178 -5.51 11.46 -2.04
CA TYR A 178 -4.12 11.73 -1.69
C TYR A 178 -3.22 11.85 -2.92
N TRP A 179 -3.28 10.87 -3.82
CA TRP A 179 -2.37 10.74 -4.95
C TRP A 179 -2.47 11.86 -5.99
N PRO A 180 -3.64 12.44 -6.33
CA PRO A 180 -3.68 13.57 -7.26
C PRO A 180 -2.87 14.79 -6.78
N PHE A 181 -2.95 15.10 -5.48
CA PHE A 181 -2.18 16.20 -4.90
C PHE A 181 -0.69 15.91 -4.92
N PHE A 182 -0.30 14.67 -4.61
CA PHE A 182 1.09 14.26 -4.70
C PHE A 182 1.62 14.29 -6.15
N SER A 183 0.85 13.79 -7.13
CA SER A 183 1.26 13.81 -8.53
C SER A 183 1.41 15.23 -9.08
N ILE A 184 0.49 16.14 -8.73
CA ILE A 184 0.63 17.58 -9.04
C ILE A 184 1.94 18.12 -8.46
N PHE A 185 2.19 17.89 -7.17
CA PHE A 185 3.41 18.34 -6.51
C PHE A 185 4.67 17.75 -7.13
N SER A 186 4.67 16.45 -7.40
CA SER A 186 5.80 15.72 -7.96
C SER A 186 6.17 16.21 -9.35
N PHE A 187 5.20 16.32 -10.27
CA PHE A 187 5.49 16.72 -11.65
C PHE A 187 5.83 18.21 -11.80
N MET A 188 5.44 19.08 -10.87
CA MET A 188 5.75 20.51 -10.93
C MET A 188 7.06 20.89 -10.23
N PHE A 189 7.37 20.27 -9.09
CA PHE A 189 8.46 20.74 -8.22
C PHE A 189 9.64 19.78 -8.10
N ILE A 190 9.44 18.49 -8.39
CA ILE A 190 10.46 17.47 -8.10
C ILE A 190 11.21 17.11 -9.38
N PRO A 191 12.55 17.13 -9.39
CA PRO A 191 13.32 16.68 -10.54
C PRO A 191 13.14 15.17 -10.75
N GLN A 192 13.14 14.72 -12.01
CA GLN A 192 12.83 13.33 -12.40
C GLN A 192 13.61 12.27 -11.59
N GLY A 193 14.90 12.50 -11.34
CA GLY A 193 15.73 11.58 -10.57
C GLY A 193 15.32 11.40 -9.10
N MET A 194 14.61 12.38 -8.52
CA MET A 194 14.15 12.36 -7.13
C MET A 194 12.66 12.04 -6.99
N MET A 195 11.90 11.96 -8.09
CA MET A 195 10.47 11.64 -8.06
C MET A 195 10.20 10.29 -7.38
N PHE A 196 11.03 9.27 -7.64
CA PHE A 196 10.86 7.97 -7.01
C PHE A 196 11.16 7.94 -5.51
N PRO A 197 12.31 8.47 -5.02
CA PRO A 197 12.51 8.66 -3.59
C PRO A 197 11.37 9.40 -2.88
N CYS A 198 10.85 10.47 -3.50
CA CYS A 198 9.69 11.18 -2.97
C CYS A 198 8.41 10.32 -2.98
N ASN A 199 8.23 9.49 -4.00
CA ASN A 199 7.12 8.52 -4.07
C ASN A 199 7.20 7.48 -2.94
N CYS A 200 8.40 7.00 -2.58
CA CYS A 200 8.57 6.11 -1.43
C CYS A 200 8.16 6.78 -0.11
N LEU A 201 8.54 8.04 0.08
CA LEU A 201 8.14 8.81 1.26
C LEU A 201 6.62 9.03 1.31
N ALA A 202 6.02 9.41 0.18
CA ALA A 202 4.57 9.57 0.05
C ALA A 202 3.84 8.26 0.35
N ASN A 203 4.35 7.13 -0.16
CA ASN A 203 3.77 5.82 0.10
C ASN A 203 3.90 5.42 1.58
N LEU A 204 4.98 5.78 2.28
CA LEU A 204 5.12 5.55 3.72
C LEU A 204 4.06 6.35 4.50
N ILE A 205 3.87 7.62 4.17
CA ILE A 205 2.82 8.48 4.76
C ILE A 205 1.43 7.91 4.46
N TRP A 206 1.21 7.46 3.23
CA TRP A 206 -0.05 6.85 2.80
C TRP A 206 -0.40 5.60 3.61
N ASN A 207 0.57 4.71 3.79
CA ASN A 207 0.42 3.50 4.60
C ASN A 207 0.08 3.81 6.06
N LEU A 208 0.70 4.84 6.62
CA LEU A 208 0.38 5.33 7.97
C LEU A 208 -1.06 5.83 8.09
N ILE A 209 -1.54 6.60 7.10
CA ILE A 209 -2.93 7.09 7.05
C ILE A 209 -3.90 5.90 6.96
N LEU A 210 -3.65 4.96 6.05
CA LEU A 210 -4.47 3.75 5.89
C LEU A 210 -4.52 2.90 7.17
N SER A 211 -3.41 2.78 7.89
CA SER A 211 -3.35 2.06 9.17
C SER A 211 -4.17 2.75 10.28
N ARG A 212 -4.55 4.02 10.14
CA ARG A 212 -5.41 4.73 11.10
C ARG A 212 -6.87 4.73 10.69
N LEU A 213 -7.15 4.66 9.40
CA LEU A 213 -8.51 4.62 8.84
C LEU A 213 -9.14 3.22 8.85
N THR A 214 -8.34 2.17 9.09
CA THR A 214 -8.75 0.75 9.11
C THR A 214 -8.57 0.16 10.50
#